data_AF-A0A450WKW7-F1
#
_entry.id   AF-A0A450WKW7-F1
#
_cell.length_a   1.000
_cell.length_b   1.000
_cell.length_c   1.000
_cell.angle_alpha   90.00
_cell.angle_beta   90.00
_cell.angle_gamma   90.00
#
_symmetry.space_group_name_H-M   'P 1'
#
loop_
_entity.id
_entity.type
_entity.pdbx_description
1 polymer ?
#
loop_
_entity_poly.entity_id
_entity_poly.type
_entity_poly.pdbx_seq_one_letter_code
_entity_poly.pdbx_strand_id
1 'polypeptide(L)'
;MQVEYATDVIFRRQSTFQPLFENIVRTAVHAIKAEHVATFLGRKLTAAYKDEVGNDFSTRIQGTRIRHHMGASSIKLYDKAGLIARVECTVNDVSFFKHHRYVEQRNGEQVLKLAPLRKNIYSLPDLRKLMQQANMRYFAFMACIDNPDAEQKAIHKVSAPAKENGRSFRGFNLFLDNGYPLFLTLVRGEWTISGFRARDLREHIEGLSPGRASYILKRLRLHGLIKKVRSSVQVLPDQTWTTCTCYDSDPP
;
A
#
# COMPACT_ATOMS: atom_id res chain seq x y z
N MET A 1 8.56 0.49 22.85
CA MET A 1 7.09 0.54 22.83
C MET A 1 6.64 -0.39 21.73
N GLN A 2 6.05 -1.52 22.10
CA GLN A 2 5.47 -2.48 21.17
C GLN A 2 3.99 -2.15 20.96
N VAL A 3 3.53 -2.16 19.72
CA VAL A 3 2.13 -1.90 19.34
C VAL A 3 1.70 -2.87 18.25
N GLU A 4 0.44 -3.31 18.29
CA GLU A 4 -0.18 -4.16 17.28
C GLU A 4 -1.47 -3.52 16.78
N TYR A 5 -1.75 -3.68 15.49
CA TYR A 5 -2.98 -3.19 14.86
C TYR A 5 -3.53 -4.25 13.90
N ALA A 6 -4.68 -4.81 14.26
CA ALA A 6 -5.37 -5.82 13.47
C ALA A 6 -6.46 -5.20 12.59
N THR A 7 -6.70 -5.81 11.45
CA THR A 7 -7.86 -5.52 10.59
C THR A 7 -8.42 -6.82 10.05
N ASP A 8 -9.74 -6.96 10.19
CA ASP A 8 -10.44 -8.21 9.96
C ASP A 8 -11.34 -8.11 8.73
N VAL A 9 -11.32 -9.16 7.92
CA VAL A 9 -12.34 -9.45 6.92
C VAL A 9 -13.08 -10.70 7.37
N ILE A 10 -14.38 -10.56 7.62
CA ILE A 10 -15.22 -11.63 8.17
C ILE A 10 -16.04 -12.22 7.04
N PHE A 11 -15.97 -13.55 6.89
CA PHE A 11 -16.74 -14.30 5.91
C PHE A 11 -18.01 -14.87 6.54
N ARG A 12 -19.08 -14.96 5.76
CA ARG A 12 -20.36 -15.53 6.23
C ARG A 12 -20.32 -17.05 6.39
N ARG A 13 -19.51 -17.74 5.58
CA ARG A 13 -19.47 -19.21 5.48
C ARG A 13 -18.05 -19.71 5.48
N GLN A 14 -17.77 -20.71 6.33
CA GLN A 14 -16.46 -21.37 6.41
C GLN A 14 -16.10 -22.05 5.08
N SER A 15 -17.08 -22.68 4.44
CA SER A 15 -16.90 -23.37 3.16
C SER A 15 -16.46 -22.47 2.01
N THR A 16 -16.80 -21.17 2.06
CA THR A 16 -16.29 -20.18 1.10
C THR A 16 -14.90 -19.69 1.50
N PHE A 17 -14.69 -19.47 2.79
CA PHE A 17 -13.45 -18.88 3.30
C PHE A 17 -12.24 -19.82 3.24
N GLN A 18 -12.37 -21.07 3.68
CA GLN A 18 -11.24 -21.98 3.84
C GLN A 18 -10.49 -22.25 2.54
N PRO A 19 -11.15 -22.62 1.41
CA PRO A 19 -10.44 -22.86 0.15
C PRO A 19 -9.78 -21.59 -0.40
N LEU A 20 -10.47 -20.46 -0.31
CA LEU A 20 -9.96 -19.15 -0.73
C LEU A 20 -8.71 -18.77 0.08
N PHE A 21 -8.79 -18.90 1.40
CA PHE A 21 -7.70 -18.55 2.29
C PHE A 21 -6.47 -19.44 2.05
N GLU A 22 -6.67 -20.74 1.88
CA GLU A 22 -5.56 -21.66 1.60
C GLU A 22 -4.84 -21.30 0.29
N ASN A 23 -5.59 -21.03 -0.78
CA ASN A 23 -5.04 -20.63 -2.07
C ASN A 23 -4.26 -19.31 -1.96
N ILE A 24 -4.86 -18.28 -1.35
CA ILE A 24 -4.22 -16.96 -1.15
C ILE A 24 -2.89 -17.13 -0.41
N VAL A 25 -2.86 -17.88 0.69
CA VAL A 25 -1.64 -17.99 1.49
C VAL A 25 -0.55 -18.78 0.75
N ARG A 26 -0.90 -19.89 0.06
CA ARG A 26 0.08 -20.66 -0.73
C ARG A 26 0.68 -19.81 -1.86
N THR A 27 -0.14 -19.07 -2.58
CA THR A 27 0.32 -18.14 -3.63
C THR A 27 1.18 -17.02 -3.05
N ALA A 28 0.78 -16.45 -1.91
CA ALA A 28 1.51 -15.39 -1.23
C ALA A 28 2.94 -15.79 -0.83
N VAL A 29 3.16 -17.04 -0.40
CA VAL A 29 4.51 -17.55 -0.09
C VAL A 29 5.46 -17.43 -1.28
N HIS A 30 4.97 -17.69 -2.49
CA HIS A 30 5.80 -17.64 -3.70
C HIS A 30 5.90 -16.22 -4.27
N ALA A 31 4.80 -15.46 -4.27
CA ALA A 31 4.70 -14.15 -4.92
C ALA A 31 5.33 -13.01 -4.09
N ILE A 32 5.23 -13.04 -2.76
CA ILE A 32 5.74 -11.96 -1.93
C ILE A 32 7.25 -12.05 -1.84
N LYS A 33 7.91 -10.90 -2.07
CA LYS A 33 9.37 -10.72 -2.03
C LYS A 33 9.68 -9.58 -1.08
N ALA A 34 10.96 -9.39 -0.74
CA ALA A 34 11.40 -8.37 0.21
C ALA A 34 10.91 -6.95 -0.16
N GLU A 35 10.87 -6.61 -1.45
CA GLU A 35 10.36 -5.33 -1.96
C GLU A 35 8.86 -5.11 -1.68
N HIS A 36 8.06 -6.18 -1.74
CA HIS A 36 6.65 -6.15 -1.40
C HIS A 36 6.47 -5.89 0.09
N VAL A 37 7.26 -6.57 0.94
CA VAL A 37 7.25 -6.35 2.41
C VAL A 37 7.59 -4.91 2.76
N ALA A 38 8.62 -4.34 2.14
CA ALA A 38 8.97 -2.93 2.31
C ALA A 38 7.79 -2.02 1.92
N THR A 39 7.17 -2.27 0.76
CA THR A 39 6.02 -1.51 0.28
C THR A 39 4.81 -1.61 1.22
N PHE A 40 4.49 -2.81 1.73
CA PHE A 40 3.45 -3.00 2.73
C PHE A 40 3.71 -2.16 3.98
N LEU A 41 4.95 -2.04 4.41
CA LEU A 41 5.34 -1.26 5.57
C LEU A 41 5.64 0.23 5.25
N GLY A 42 5.37 0.69 4.02
CA GLY A 42 5.56 2.08 3.60
C GLY A 42 7.04 2.49 3.54
N ARG A 43 7.91 1.54 3.21
CA ARG A 43 9.35 1.70 3.08
C ARG A 43 9.77 1.43 1.64
N LYS A 44 10.91 2.03 1.27
CA LYS A 44 11.65 1.67 0.07
C LYS A 44 12.82 0.79 0.49
N LEU A 45 12.95 -0.39 -0.13
CA LEU A 45 14.12 -1.23 0.02
C LEU A 45 15.29 -0.60 -0.75
N THR A 46 16.44 -0.45 -0.12
CA THR A 46 17.66 0.09 -0.74
C THR A 46 18.80 -0.92 -0.58
N ALA A 47 19.80 -0.87 -1.46
CA ALA A 47 20.98 -1.73 -1.36
C ALA A 47 21.76 -1.55 -0.04
N ALA A 48 21.56 -0.42 0.64
CA ALA A 48 22.16 -0.13 1.95
C ALA A 48 21.34 -0.67 3.14
N TYR A 49 20.20 -1.35 2.89
CA TYR A 49 19.40 -1.94 3.97
C TYR A 49 20.14 -3.15 4.55
N LYS A 50 20.45 -3.10 5.84
CA LYS A 50 21.28 -4.11 6.53
C LYS A 50 20.49 -5.04 7.46
N ASP A 51 19.25 -4.70 7.79
CA ASP A 51 18.44 -5.58 8.63
C ASP A 51 17.83 -6.72 7.81
N GLU A 52 17.38 -7.74 8.51
CA GLU A 52 16.73 -8.89 7.90
C GLU A 52 15.32 -8.52 7.39
N VAL A 53 15.03 -8.99 6.16
CA VAL A 53 13.68 -9.03 5.59
C VAL A 53 13.38 -10.47 5.22
N GLY A 54 12.31 -11.01 5.78
CA GLY A 54 11.99 -12.43 5.61
C GLY A 54 10.50 -12.72 5.70
N ASN A 55 10.16 -13.96 5.39
CA ASN A 55 8.83 -14.52 5.53
C ASN A 55 8.87 -15.86 6.25
N ASP A 56 7.88 -16.09 7.10
CA ASP A 56 7.63 -17.33 7.82
C ASP A 56 6.22 -17.80 7.48
N PHE A 57 6.11 -19.01 6.96
CA PHE A 57 4.86 -19.70 6.72
C PHE A 57 4.75 -20.86 7.70
N SER A 58 3.67 -20.89 8.48
CA SER A 58 3.45 -21.92 9.49
C SER A 58 2.02 -22.44 9.41
N THR A 59 1.86 -23.74 9.19
CA THR A 59 0.58 -24.45 9.34
C THR A 59 0.53 -25.08 10.72
N ARG A 60 -0.49 -24.73 11.51
CA ARG A 60 -0.72 -25.29 12.86
C ARG A 60 -2.15 -25.83 12.93
N ILE A 61 -2.45 -26.59 13.97
CA ILE A 61 -3.81 -27.09 14.26
C ILE A 61 -4.83 -25.92 14.29
N GLN A 62 -4.39 -24.74 14.71
CA GLN A 62 -5.19 -23.52 14.83
C GLN A 62 -5.38 -22.76 13.51
N GLY A 63 -4.78 -23.24 12.41
CA GLY A 63 -4.84 -22.61 11.09
C GLY A 63 -3.48 -22.28 10.50
N THR A 64 -3.51 -21.80 9.27
CA THR A 64 -2.33 -21.39 8.51
C THR A 64 -2.07 -19.90 8.72
N ARG A 65 -0.79 -19.55 8.91
CA ARG A 65 -0.31 -18.18 9.05
C ARG A 65 0.85 -17.93 8.11
N ILE A 66 0.81 -16.79 7.44
CA ILE A 66 1.98 -16.21 6.80
C ILE A 66 2.36 -14.91 7.51
N ARG A 67 3.64 -14.76 7.84
CA ARG A 67 4.21 -13.58 8.49
C ARG A 67 5.37 -13.06 7.67
N HIS A 68 5.42 -11.75 7.50
CA HIS A 68 6.52 -11.04 6.88
C HIS A 68 7.12 -10.08 7.90
N HIS A 69 8.44 -10.03 8.00
CA HIS A 69 9.13 -9.11 8.91
C HIS A 69 10.17 -8.28 8.16
N MET A 70 10.40 -7.06 8.68
CA MET A 70 11.41 -6.12 8.22
C MET A 70 11.87 -5.30 9.42
N GLY A 71 13.09 -5.56 9.89
CA GLY A 71 13.64 -4.94 11.09
C GLY A 71 12.69 -5.04 12.29
N ALA A 72 12.31 -3.91 12.88
CA ALA A 72 11.47 -3.86 14.08
C ALA A 72 9.96 -4.00 13.83
N SER A 73 9.52 -4.30 12.60
CA SER A 73 8.10 -4.43 12.26
C SER A 73 7.80 -5.73 11.52
N SER A 74 6.56 -6.21 11.65
CA SER A 74 6.06 -7.35 10.88
C SER A 74 4.60 -7.17 10.51
N ILE A 75 4.18 -7.79 9.41
CA ILE A 75 2.79 -7.92 9.01
C ILE A 75 2.47 -9.40 8.82
N LYS A 76 1.34 -9.87 9.35
CA LYS A 76 0.93 -11.27 9.26
C LYS A 76 -0.53 -11.40 8.86
N LEU A 77 -0.81 -12.42 8.07
CA LEU A 77 -2.15 -12.87 7.73
C LEU A 77 -2.37 -14.25 8.36
N TYR A 78 -3.50 -14.42 9.03
CA TYR A 78 -3.90 -15.71 9.58
C TYR A 78 -5.41 -15.87 9.58
N ASP A 79 -5.83 -17.12 9.53
CA ASP A 79 -7.20 -17.51 9.84
C ASP A 79 -7.43 -17.40 11.34
N LYS A 80 -8.47 -16.66 11.72
CA LYS A 80 -9.00 -16.65 13.08
C LYS A 80 -10.40 -17.26 13.08
N ALA A 81 -10.55 -18.34 13.86
CA ALA A 81 -11.81 -19.04 14.11
C ALA A 81 -12.50 -19.63 12.88
N GLY A 82 -11.76 -19.88 11.80
CA GLY A 82 -12.26 -20.55 10.61
C GLY A 82 -13.07 -19.65 9.68
N LEU A 83 -13.19 -18.35 9.97
CA LEU A 83 -14.10 -17.41 9.30
C LEU A 83 -13.53 -16.01 9.08
N ILE A 84 -12.38 -15.72 9.67
CA ILE A 84 -11.85 -14.35 9.71
C ILE A 84 -10.44 -14.36 9.10
N ALA A 85 -10.26 -13.69 7.97
CA ALA A 85 -8.95 -13.30 7.50
C ALA A 85 -8.51 -12.07 8.30
N ARG A 86 -7.59 -12.26 9.24
CA ARG A 86 -7.01 -11.17 10.02
C ARG A 86 -5.64 -10.82 9.49
N VAL A 87 -5.49 -9.56 9.07
CA VAL A 87 -4.17 -8.96 8.84
C VAL A 87 -3.79 -8.16 10.07
N GLU A 88 -2.60 -8.39 10.59
CA GLU A 88 -2.09 -7.73 11.77
C GLU A 88 -0.70 -7.18 11.50
N CYS A 89 -0.53 -5.86 11.67
CA CYS A 89 0.76 -5.22 11.71
C CYS A 89 1.22 -5.15 13.17
N THR A 90 2.45 -5.55 13.43
CA THR A 90 3.13 -5.46 14.73
C THR A 90 4.36 -4.60 14.57
N VAL A 91 4.62 -3.72 15.54
CA VAL A 91 5.82 -2.89 15.59
C VAL A 91 6.41 -2.92 16.98
N ASN A 92 7.66 -3.34 17.09
CA ASN A 92 8.41 -3.40 18.36
C ASN A 92 9.11 -2.07 18.68
N ASP A 93 9.45 -1.30 17.64
CA ASP A 93 9.97 0.05 17.74
C ASP A 93 9.20 1.00 16.83
N VAL A 94 8.33 1.82 17.42
CA VAL A 94 7.49 2.78 16.67
C VAL A 94 8.28 3.79 15.85
N SER A 95 9.55 4.06 16.17
CA SER A 95 10.41 4.93 15.37
C SER A 95 10.72 4.33 13.98
N PHE A 96 10.39 3.05 13.77
CA PHE A 96 10.33 2.43 12.46
C PHE A 96 9.35 3.15 11.53
N PHE A 97 8.28 3.76 12.01
CA PHE A 97 7.40 4.54 11.15
C PHE A 97 7.77 6.03 11.20
N LYS A 98 7.62 6.69 10.06
CA LYS A 98 7.85 8.14 9.92
C LYS A 98 6.51 8.85 9.71
N HIS A 99 6.41 10.09 10.15
CA HIS A 99 5.32 10.99 9.77
C HIS A 99 5.82 12.43 9.72
N HIS A 100 5.04 13.30 9.07
CA HIS A 100 5.34 14.72 9.05
C HIS A 100 4.98 15.35 10.40
N ARG A 101 5.99 15.91 11.08
CA ARG A 101 5.83 16.58 12.37
C ARG A 101 6.78 17.76 12.50
N TYR A 102 6.46 18.70 13.38
CA TYR A 102 7.41 19.73 13.78
C TYR A 102 8.54 19.09 14.59
N VAL A 103 9.77 19.40 14.19
CA VAL A 103 11.00 18.98 14.87
C VAL A 103 11.79 20.22 15.19
N GLU A 104 12.07 20.39 16.48
CA GLU A 104 12.95 21.42 17.00
C GLU A 104 14.40 21.13 16.60
N GLN A 105 15.06 22.14 16.05
CA GLN A 105 16.44 22.11 15.61
C GLN A 105 17.35 22.68 16.71
N ARG A 106 18.67 22.45 16.60
CA ARG A 106 19.63 22.92 17.61
C ARG A 106 19.65 24.44 17.80
N ASN A 107 19.24 25.20 16.80
CA ASN A 107 19.12 26.66 16.83
C ASN A 107 17.77 27.14 17.40
N GLY A 108 16.92 26.25 17.93
CA GLY A 108 15.58 26.57 18.46
C GLY A 108 14.47 26.67 17.41
N GLU A 109 14.79 26.55 16.12
CA GLU A 109 13.79 26.63 15.05
C GLU A 109 12.94 25.35 14.99
N GLN A 110 11.64 25.49 14.75
CA GLN A 110 10.75 24.35 14.49
C GLN A 110 10.50 24.17 13.00
N VAL A 111 10.92 23.02 12.48
CA VAL A 111 10.75 22.69 11.06
C VAL A 111 9.80 21.51 10.89
N LEU A 112 8.78 21.67 10.04
CA LEU A 112 7.91 20.57 9.62
C LEU A 112 8.68 19.65 8.67
N LYS A 113 9.05 18.46 9.12
CA LYS A 113 9.75 17.46 8.28
C LYS A 113 9.25 16.05 8.52
N LEU A 114 9.49 15.17 7.56
CA LEU A 114 9.28 13.74 7.72
C LEU A 114 10.31 13.19 8.71
N ALA A 115 9.86 12.74 9.87
CA ALA A 115 10.73 12.25 10.94
C ALA A 115 10.16 10.96 11.58
N PRO A 116 11.02 10.13 12.19
CA PRO A 116 10.57 9.00 13.00
C PRO A 116 9.55 9.42 14.05
N LEU A 117 8.55 8.57 14.30
CA LEU A 117 7.61 8.73 15.42
C LEU A 117 8.37 8.77 16.75
N ARG A 118 7.85 9.54 17.72
CA ARG A 118 8.40 9.52 19.08
C ARG A 118 7.86 8.30 19.82
N LYS A 119 8.65 7.73 20.72
CA LYS A 119 8.24 6.63 21.60
C LYS A 119 7.37 7.17 22.75
N ASN A 120 6.16 7.65 22.43
CA ASN A 120 5.21 8.18 23.40
C ASN A 120 3.75 7.96 22.97
N ILE A 121 2.82 8.09 23.92
CA ILE A 121 1.37 7.86 23.69
C ILE A 121 0.76 8.82 22.67
N TYR A 122 1.31 10.04 22.53
CA TYR A 122 0.84 11.04 21.57
C TYR A 122 1.10 10.64 20.11
N SER A 123 2.02 9.70 19.88
CA SER A 123 2.30 9.18 18.53
C SER A 123 1.30 8.09 18.09
N LEU A 124 0.45 7.59 18.99
CA LEU A 124 -0.49 6.49 18.70
C LEU A 124 -1.52 6.80 17.60
N PRO A 125 -2.14 8.01 17.53
CA PRO A 125 -3.11 8.31 16.48
C PRO A 125 -2.52 8.26 15.07
N ASP A 126 -1.27 8.73 14.91
CA ASP A 126 -0.56 8.68 13.63
C ASP A 126 -0.04 7.28 13.33
N LEU A 127 0.48 6.58 14.35
CA LEU A 127 0.88 5.18 14.22
C LEU A 127 -0.29 4.29 13.77
N ARG A 128 -1.47 4.47 14.37
CA ARG A 128 -2.70 3.77 14.00
C ARG A 128 -2.99 3.92 12.50
N LYS A 129 -2.93 5.14 11.97
CA LYS A 129 -3.18 5.41 10.55
C LYS A 129 -2.14 4.70 9.67
N LEU A 130 -0.87 4.74 10.05
CA LEU A 130 0.23 4.13 9.29
C LEU A 130 0.11 2.60 9.26
N MET A 131 -0.19 1.98 10.40
CA MET A 131 -0.40 0.53 10.51
C MET A 131 -1.67 0.08 9.80
N GLN A 132 -2.77 0.84 9.92
CA GLN A 132 -3.99 0.57 9.16
C GLN A 132 -3.71 0.59 7.65
N GLN A 133 -3.01 1.61 7.16
CA GLN A 133 -2.66 1.69 5.74
C GLN A 133 -1.75 0.52 5.32
N ALA A 134 -0.86 0.04 6.20
CA ALA A 134 -0.05 -1.15 5.94
C ALA A 134 -0.93 -2.39 5.75
N ASN A 135 -1.88 -2.61 6.65
CA ASN A 135 -2.86 -3.70 6.53
C ASN A 135 -3.66 -3.60 5.22
N MET A 136 -4.11 -2.39 4.84
CA MET A 136 -4.88 -2.18 3.61
C MET A 136 -4.05 -2.48 2.35
N ARG A 137 -2.77 -2.09 2.31
CA ARG A 137 -1.87 -2.43 1.20
C ARG A 137 -1.67 -3.94 1.09
N TYR A 138 -1.51 -4.60 2.23
CA TYR A 138 -1.34 -6.05 2.27
C TYR A 138 -2.59 -6.76 1.75
N PHE A 139 -3.79 -6.39 2.22
CA PHE A 139 -5.04 -6.91 1.68
C PHE A 139 -5.19 -6.65 0.18
N ALA A 140 -4.81 -5.46 -0.31
CA ALA A 140 -4.92 -5.11 -1.72
C ALA A 140 -4.05 -6.02 -2.59
N PHE A 141 -2.85 -6.33 -2.11
CA PHE A 141 -1.99 -7.30 -2.76
C PHE A 141 -2.59 -8.72 -2.71
N MET A 142 -3.11 -9.16 -1.57
CA MET A 142 -3.75 -10.48 -1.43
C MET A 142 -4.94 -10.64 -2.39
N ALA A 143 -5.75 -9.60 -2.56
CA ALA A 143 -6.88 -9.62 -3.49
C ALA A 143 -6.45 -9.65 -4.96
N CYS A 144 -5.27 -9.11 -5.28
CA CYS A 144 -4.73 -9.09 -6.63
C CYS A 144 -4.16 -10.46 -7.04
N ILE A 145 -3.41 -11.12 -6.14
CA ILE A 145 -2.71 -12.38 -6.48
C ILE A 145 -3.64 -13.56 -6.79
N ASP A 146 -4.88 -13.54 -6.31
CA ASP A 146 -5.87 -14.61 -6.51
C ASP A 146 -6.87 -14.29 -7.65
N ASN A 147 -6.73 -13.13 -8.31
CA ASN A 147 -7.63 -12.69 -9.37
C ASN A 147 -6.86 -12.44 -10.68
N PRO A 148 -6.80 -13.44 -11.58
CA PRO A 148 -6.08 -13.33 -12.86
C PRO A 148 -6.53 -12.15 -13.73
N ASP A 149 -7.80 -11.74 -13.61
CA ASP A 149 -8.37 -10.64 -14.40
C ASP A 149 -8.19 -9.26 -13.75
N ALA A 150 -7.82 -9.20 -12.47
CA ALA A 150 -7.70 -7.93 -11.74
C ALA A 150 -6.67 -7.01 -12.39
N GLU A 151 -5.52 -7.57 -12.79
CA GLU A 151 -4.45 -6.81 -13.42
C GLU A 151 -4.87 -6.26 -14.79
N GLN A 152 -5.56 -7.07 -15.60
CA GLN A 152 -6.04 -6.65 -16.91
C GLN A 152 -7.09 -5.55 -16.79
N LYS A 153 -8.04 -5.69 -15.86
CA LYS A 153 -9.06 -4.65 -15.57
C LYS A 153 -8.42 -3.37 -15.05
N ALA A 154 -7.41 -3.46 -14.20
CA ALA A 154 -6.66 -2.30 -13.71
C ALA A 154 -5.91 -1.58 -14.83
N ILE A 155 -5.19 -2.32 -15.69
CA ILE A 155 -4.50 -1.78 -16.86
C ILE A 155 -5.50 -1.10 -17.81
N HIS A 156 -6.63 -1.77 -18.10
CA HIS A 156 -7.67 -1.22 -18.96
C HIS A 156 -8.26 0.08 -18.40
N LYS A 157 -8.59 0.10 -17.10
CA LYS A 157 -9.12 1.30 -16.42
C LYS A 157 -8.15 2.48 -16.49
N VAL A 158 -6.86 2.23 -16.27
CA VAL A 158 -5.81 3.25 -16.30
C VAL A 158 -5.51 3.73 -17.73
N SER A 159 -5.68 2.86 -18.72
CA SER A 159 -5.45 3.15 -20.14
C SER A 159 -6.63 3.86 -20.81
N ALA A 160 -7.86 3.62 -20.31
CA ALA A 160 -9.07 4.28 -20.79
C ALA A 160 -9.04 5.80 -20.49
N PRO A 161 -9.72 6.64 -21.29
CA PRO A 161 -9.86 8.07 -20.99
C PRO A 161 -10.80 8.32 -19.79
N ALA A 162 -10.48 9.32 -18.98
CA ALA A 162 -11.35 9.80 -17.90
C ALA A 162 -12.05 11.10 -18.31
N LYS A 163 -13.27 11.35 -17.83
CA LYS A 163 -14.02 12.59 -18.11
C LYS A 163 -14.18 13.42 -16.84
N GLU A 164 -13.99 14.73 -16.94
CA GLU A 164 -14.29 15.72 -15.90
C GLU A 164 -14.99 16.91 -16.58
N ASN A 165 -16.19 17.27 -16.13
CA ASN A 165 -16.97 18.40 -16.65
C ASN A 165 -17.12 18.38 -18.18
N GLY A 166 -17.44 17.21 -18.76
CA GLY A 166 -17.59 17.02 -20.20
C GLY A 166 -16.27 16.97 -21.00
N ARG A 167 -15.13 17.28 -20.37
CA ARG A 167 -13.81 17.22 -21.02
C ARG A 167 -13.16 15.86 -20.84
N SER A 168 -12.71 15.26 -21.94
CA SER A 168 -11.97 13.99 -21.93
C SER A 168 -10.48 14.20 -21.67
N PHE A 169 -9.92 13.40 -20.78
CA PHE A 169 -8.50 13.34 -20.44
C PHE A 169 -7.96 11.97 -20.82
N ARG A 170 -6.90 11.96 -21.63
CA ARG A 170 -6.25 10.73 -22.10
C ARG A 170 -5.82 9.84 -20.93
N GLY A 171 -6.03 8.54 -21.06
CA GLY A 171 -5.48 7.53 -20.16
C GLY A 171 -3.96 7.43 -20.23
N PHE A 172 -3.38 6.55 -19.42
CA PHE A 172 -1.95 6.30 -19.42
C PHE A 172 -1.62 5.13 -20.33
N ASN A 173 -0.67 5.33 -21.24
CA ASN A 173 -0.14 4.23 -22.03
C ASN A 173 1.14 3.74 -21.33
N LEU A 174 1.07 2.54 -20.75
CA LEU A 174 2.18 1.92 -20.01
C LEU A 174 3.32 1.47 -20.94
N PHE A 175 3.09 1.38 -22.25
CA PHE A 175 4.06 0.90 -23.24
C PHE A 175 4.80 2.01 -23.99
N LEU A 176 4.53 3.28 -23.67
CA LEU A 176 5.26 4.42 -24.24
C LEU A 176 6.21 5.02 -23.21
N ASP A 177 7.30 5.64 -23.68
CA ASP A 177 8.51 6.00 -22.92
C ASP A 177 8.29 6.77 -21.61
N ASN A 178 7.19 7.54 -21.50
CA ASN A 178 6.89 8.33 -20.29
C ASN A 178 5.90 7.65 -19.34
N GLY A 179 5.21 6.59 -19.77
CA GLY A 179 4.22 5.89 -18.97
C GLY A 179 4.85 4.88 -18.01
N TYR A 180 5.74 4.04 -18.53
CA TYR A 180 6.39 3.00 -17.71
C TYR A 180 7.21 3.57 -16.53
N PRO A 181 8.11 4.56 -16.71
CA PRO A 181 8.88 5.13 -15.60
C PRO A 181 8.01 5.86 -14.57
N LEU A 182 6.88 6.42 -15.00
CA LEU A 182 5.91 7.05 -14.10
C LEU A 182 5.31 6.02 -13.13
N PHE A 183 4.83 4.89 -13.63
CA PHE A 183 4.21 3.88 -12.78
C PHE A 183 5.23 3.15 -11.89
N LEU A 184 6.44 2.90 -12.40
CA LEU A 184 7.55 2.44 -11.57
C LEU A 184 7.85 3.41 -10.42
N THR A 185 7.80 4.71 -10.70
CA THR A 185 7.97 5.73 -9.66
C THR A 185 6.83 5.64 -8.65
N LEU A 186 5.57 5.58 -9.09
CA LEU A 186 4.39 5.56 -8.21
C LEU A 186 4.33 4.35 -7.27
N VAL A 187 4.78 3.18 -7.71
CA VAL A 187 4.71 1.92 -6.93
C VAL A 187 5.70 1.92 -5.75
N ARG A 188 6.65 2.86 -5.70
CA ARG A 188 7.65 2.92 -4.62
C ARG A 188 7.00 3.21 -3.27
N GLY A 189 7.28 2.35 -2.29
CA GLY A 189 6.70 2.45 -0.94
C GLY A 189 7.02 3.73 -0.16
N GLU A 190 8.00 4.54 -0.59
CA GLU A 190 8.32 5.82 0.03
C GLU A 190 7.17 6.84 -0.06
N TRP A 191 6.45 6.86 -1.18
CA TRP A 191 5.33 7.78 -1.42
C TRP A 191 4.11 7.47 -0.57
N THR A 192 4.04 6.25 -0.05
CA THR A 192 2.93 5.79 0.76
C THR A 192 2.84 6.55 2.07
N ILE A 193 3.97 6.92 2.68
CA ILE A 193 4.01 7.66 3.96
C ILE A 193 4.10 9.17 3.72
N SER A 194 5.03 9.61 2.87
CA SER A 194 5.30 11.04 2.71
C SER A 194 4.38 11.73 1.71
N GLY A 195 3.68 10.96 0.87
CA GLY A 195 3.20 11.49 -0.40
C GLY A 195 4.36 11.92 -1.30
N PHE A 196 4.01 12.50 -2.44
CA PHE A 196 4.95 13.06 -3.41
C PHE A 196 4.42 14.35 -4.02
N ARG A 197 5.30 15.11 -4.65
CA ARG A 197 5.04 16.39 -5.31
C ARG A 197 5.45 16.29 -6.78
N ALA A 198 5.06 17.30 -7.57
CA ALA A 198 5.46 17.37 -8.98
C ALA A 198 6.98 17.41 -9.17
N ARG A 199 7.72 18.04 -8.25
CA ARG A 199 9.19 18.04 -8.29
C ARG A 199 9.78 16.64 -8.07
N ASP A 200 9.18 15.86 -7.18
CA ASP A 200 9.67 14.52 -6.82
C ASP A 200 9.50 13.55 -8.02
N LEU A 201 8.45 13.74 -8.85
CA LEU A 201 8.32 13.04 -10.13
C LEU A 201 9.42 13.41 -11.13
N ARG A 202 9.84 14.69 -11.17
CA ARG A 202 10.87 15.16 -12.11
C ARG A 202 12.26 14.64 -11.76
N GLU A 203 12.51 14.31 -10.49
CA GLU A 203 13.76 13.67 -10.06
C GLU A 203 13.88 12.21 -10.56
N HIS A 204 12.76 11.59 -10.95
CA HIS A 204 12.71 10.20 -11.39
C HIS A 204 12.39 10.02 -12.89
N ILE A 205 11.99 11.10 -13.57
CA ILE A 205 11.59 11.08 -14.98
C ILE A 205 12.38 12.17 -15.69
N GLU A 206 13.39 11.75 -16.45
CA GLU A 206 14.26 12.65 -17.22
C GLU A 206 13.47 13.48 -18.22
N GLY A 207 13.84 14.76 -18.37
CA GLY A 207 13.19 15.68 -19.31
C GLY A 207 11.76 16.10 -18.94
N LEU A 208 11.24 15.74 -17.76
CA LEU A 208 9.88 16.10 -17.37
C LEU A 208 9.77 17.58 -16.97
N SER A 209 9.07 18.38 -17.78
CA SER A 209 8.85 19.81 -17.47
C SER A 209 7.88 20.03 -16.29
N PRO A 210 7.97 21.15 -15.55
CA PRO A 210 7.07 21.46 -14.43
C PRO A 210 5.58 21.47 -14.79
N GLY A 211 5.25 22.02 -15.97
CA GLY A 211 3.88 22.05 -16.49
C GLY A 211 3.35 20.64 -16.78
N ARG A 212 4.18 19.80 -17.43
CA ARG A 212 3.81 18.41 -17.72
C ARG A 212 3.68 17.57 -16.45
N ALA A 213 4.55 17.76 -15.46
CA ALA A 213 4.45 17.10 -14.16
C ALA A 213 3.12 17.45 -13.45
N SER A 214 2.74 18.72 -13.44
CA SER A 214 1.46 19.18 -12.85
C SER A 214 0.25 18.59 -13.59
N TYR A 215 0.32 18.51 -14.92
CA TYR A 215 -0.71 17.89 -15.75
C TYR A 215 -0.84 16.38 -15.50
N ILE A 216 0.28 15.66 -15.35
CA ILE A 216 0.29 14.24 -14.96
C ILE A 216 -0.38 14.05 -13.60
N LEU A 217 -0.06 14.87 -12.59
CA LEU A 217 -0.72 14.79 -11.29
C LEU A 217 -2.23 15.04 -11.38
N LYS A 218 -2.67 16.01 -12.20
CA LYS A 218 -4.10 16.22 -12.45
C LYS A 218 -4.74 14.95 -13.01
N ARG A 219 -4.14 14.36 -14.04
CA ARG A 219 -4.65 13.12 -14.65
C ARG A 219 -4.69 11.95 -13.67
N LEU A 220 -3.62 11.71 -12.91
CA LEU A 220 -3.57 10.63 -11.92
C LEU A 220 -4.72 10.74 -10.91
N ARG A 221 -5.08 11.97 -10.50
CA ARG A 221 -6.24 12.21 -9.63
C ARG A 221 -7.56 11.88 -10.32
N LEU A 222 -7.72 12.29 -11.58
CA LEU A 222 -8.93 12.01 -12.36
C LEU A 222 -9.15 10.51 -12.55
N HIS A 223 -8.06 9.76 -12.69
CA HIS A 223 -8.07 8.30 -12.78
C HIS A 223 -8.19 7.60 -11.42
N GLY A 224 -8.32 8.35 -10.32
CA GLY A 224 -8.47 7.78 -8.97
C GLY A 224 -7.23 7.10 -8.41
N LEU A 225 -6.05 7.33 -9.00
CA LEU A 225 -4.80 6.70 -8.60
C LEU A 225 -4.12 7.41 -7.42
N ILE A 226 -4.40 8.71 -7.26
CA ILE A 226 -3.83 9.53 -6.19
C ILE A 226 -4.87 10.49 -5.61
N LYS A 227 -4.70 10.85 -4.35
CA LYS A 227 -5.47 11.92 -3.69
C LYS A 227 -4.58 13.10 -3.31
N LYS A 228 -5.11 14.32 -3.34
CA LYS A 228 -4.42 15.51 -2.84
C LYS A 228 -4.46 15.54 -1.31
N VAL A 229 -3.32 15.76 -0.68
CA VAL A 229 -3.17 15.90 0.77
C VAL A 229 -2.30 17.12 1.05
N ARG A 230 -2.91 18.21 1.54
CA ARG A 230 -2.23 19.51 1.73
C ARG A 230 -1.47 19.96 0.46
N SER A 231 -0.13 20.07 0.54
CA SER A 231 0.78 20.49 -0.53
C SER A 231 1.43 19.32 -1.29
N SER A 232 0.99 18.07 -1.05
CA SER A 232 1.46 16.85 -1.71
C SER A 232 0.28 16.02 -2.23
N VAL A 233 0.58 14.94 -2.94
CA VAL A 233 -0.37 13.89 -3.33
C VAL A 233 0.05 12.56 -2.70
N GLN A 234 -0.91 11.68 -2.43
CA GLN A 234 -0.65 10.34 -1.89
C GLN A 234 -1.24 9.29 -2.82
N VAL A 235 -0.47 8.24 -3.09
CA VAL A 235 -0.93 7.08 -3.86
C VAL A 235 -2.06 6.42 -3.09
N LEU A 236 -3.17 6.16 -3.79
CA LEU A 236 -4.26 5.40 -3.23
C LEU A 236 -3.91 3.91 -3.42
N PRO A 237 -3.92 3.10 -2.34
CA PRO A 237 -4.02 1.66 -2.54
C PRO A 237 -5.32 1.42 -3.33
N ASP A 238 -5.25 0.56 -4.33
CA ASP A 238 -6.29 0.33 -5.33
C ASP A 238 -7.72 0.45 -4.75
N GLN A 239 -8.54 1.31 -5.36
CA GLN A 239 -9.91 1.61 -4.91
C GLN A 239 -10.93 0.51 -5.27
N THR A 240 -10.46 -0.66 -5.70
CA THR A 240 -11.31 -1.82 -6.01
C THR A 240 -12.20 -2.26 -4.83
N TRP A 241 -11.83 -1.92 -3.59
CA TRP A 241 -12.64 -2.19 -2.40
C TRP A 241 -14.02 -1.55 -2.39
N THR A 242 -14.22 -0.45 -3.12
CA THR A 242 -15.55 0.22 -3.18
C THR A 242 -16.48 -0.38 -4.22
N THR A 243 -16.00 -1.28 -5.08
CA THR A 243 -16.79 -1.89 -6.17
C THR A 243 -16.75 -3.40 -6.22
N CYS A 244 -16.18 -4.08 -5.21
CA CYS A 244 -16.51 -5.48 -4.95
C CYS A 244 -17.92 -5.56 -4.35
N THR A 245 -18.92 -5.17 -5.14
CA THR A 245 -20.25 -5.79 -5.02
C THR A 245 -20.02 -7.28 -5.15
N CYS A 246 -20.55 -8.00 -4.18
CA CYS A 246 -20.60 -9.44 -4.11
C CYS A 246 -20.84 -10.03 -5.52
N TYR A 247 -20.22 -11.16 -5.81
CA TYR A 247 -20.77 -12.08 -6.80
C TYR A 247 -22.24 -12.34 -6.41
N ASP A 248 -23.17 -11.61 -7.02
CA ASP A 248 -24.55 -12.04 -7.15
C ASP A 248 -24.50 -13.21 -8.14
N SER A 249 -24.24 -14.39 -7.59
CA SER A 249 -24.63 -15.62 -8.25
C SER A 249 -26.15 -15.61 -8.27
N ASP A 250 -26.73 -15.30 -9.43
CA ASP A 250 -28.14 -15.56 -9.71
C ASP A 250 -28.44 -17.04 -9.39
N PRO A 251 -29.39 -17.34 -8.49
CA PRO A 251 -29.91 -18.69 -8.39
C PRO A 251 -30.94 -18.93 -9.50
N PRO A 252 -31.09 -20.16 -10.01
CA PRO A 252 -32.25 -20.55 -10.80
C PRO A 252 -33.54 -20.51 -9.97
#